data_AF-A0A0R1UDK9-F1
#
_entry.id   AF-A0A0R1UDK9-F1
#
_cell.length_a   1.000
_cell.length_b   1.000
_cell.length_c   1.000
_cell.angle_alpha   90.00
_cell.angle_beta   90.00
_cell.angle_gamma   90.00
#
_symmetry.space_group_name_H-M   'P 1'
#
loop_
_entity.id
_entity.type
_entity.pdbx_description
1 polymer ?
#
loop_
_entity_poly.entity_id
_entity_poly.type
_entity_poly.pdbx_seq_one_letter_code
_entity_poly.pdbx_strand_id
1 'polypeptide(L)'
;MPFWLEIIINIVFSYIASIGFALTINVPHRALNLAGINGVIGWMVYWFAARAGMGRMLSNLMGAFVIGILSLVFSRRKKCPVTVFNIPALVPLVPGVPAYQAVRALVNGNTFDAETAFLRVAIVTCSIALGILLSTMFVEMFYRIKKFYRQKQKRV
;
A
#
# COMPACT_ATOMS: atom_id res chain seq x y z
N MET A 1 -8.81 -17.89 -16.67
CA MET A 1 -7.50 -17.46 -17.21
C MET A 1 -6.44 -18.38 -16.63
N PRO A 2 -5.35 -18.69 -17.35
CA PRO A 2 -4.24 -19.44 -16.77
C PRO A 2 -3.58 -18.63 -15.64
N PHE A 3 -3.18 -19.30 -14.57
CA PHE A 3 -2.64 -18.67 -13.35
C PHE A 3 -1.41 -17.77 -13.62
N TRP A 4 -0.50 -18.21 -14.48
CA TRP A 4 0.68 -17.45 -14.87
C TRP A 4 0.33 -16.12 -15.54
N LEU A 5 -0.74 -16.09 -16.33
CA LEU A 5 -1.20 -14.88 -16.99
C LEU A 5 -1.78 -13.88 -15.98
N GLU A 6 -2.52 -14.36 -14.97
CA GLU A 6 -3.02 -13.48 -13.89
C GLU A 6 -1.88 -12.80 -13.15
N ILE A 7 -0.79 -13.52 -12.84
CA ILE A 7 0.39 -12.93 -12.19
C ILE A 7 1.00 -11.84 -13.06
N ILE A 8 1.22 -12.12 -14.35
CA ILE A 8 1.82 -11.16 -15.28
C ILE A 8 0.95 -9.90 -15.38
N ILE A 9 -0.36 -10.05 -15.52
CA ILE A 9 -1.31 -8.92 -15.57
C ILE A 9 -1.21 -8.11 -14.28
N ASN A 10 -1.29 -8.75 -13.11
CA ASN A 10 -1.23 -8.05 -11.83
C ASN A 10 0.07 -7.28 -11.66
N ILE A 11 1.21 -7.86 -12.03
CA ILE A 11 2.52 -7.19 -11.95
C ILE A 11 2.58 -5.99 -12.89
N VAL A 12 2.23 -6.16 -14.16
CA VAL A 12 2.34 -5.11 -15.18
C VAL A 12 1.39 -3.95 -14.87
N PHE A 13 0.12 -4.23 -14.61
CA PHE A 13 -0.86 -3.18 -14.37
C PHE A 13 -0.64 -2.46 -13.03
N SER A 14 -0.25 -3.17 -11.97
CA SER A 14 0.09 -2.49 -10.70
C SER A 14 1.34 -1.62 -10.83
N TYR A 15 2.36 -2.07 -11.58
CA TYR A 15 3.55 -1.27 -11.87
C TYR A 15 3.21 0.00 -12.65
N ILE A 16 2.43 -0.14 -13.74
CA ILE A 16 2.00 0.99 -14.56
C ILE A 16 1.14 1.96 -13.76
N ALA A 17 0.19 1.45 -12.94
CA ALA A 17 -0.64 2.29 -12.10
C ALA A 17 0.19 3.10 -11.10
N SER A 18 1.13 2.45 -10.41
CA SER A 18 2.00 3.12 -9.43
C SER A 18 2.98 4.10 -10.06
N ILE A 19 3.59 3.77 -11.20
CA ILE A 19 4.48 4.70 -11.90
C ILE A 19 3.72 5.85 -12.55
N GLY A 20 2.57 5.56 -13.17
CA GLY A 20 1.72 6.59 -13.76
C GLY A 20 1.35 7.63 -12.72
N PHE A 21 0.93 7.20 -11.53
CA PHE A 21 0.66 8.12 -10.44
C PHE A 21 1.93 8.79 -9.87
N ALA A 22 3.06 8.09 -9.81
CA ALA A 22 4.33 8.70 -9.40
C ALA A 22 4.73 9.85 -10.33
N LEU A 23 4.47 9.72 -11.63
CA LEU A 23 4.70 10.78 -12.61
C LEU A 23 3.74 11.96 -12.42
N THR A 24 2.45 11.72 -12.13
CA THR A 24 1.49 12.83 -11.93
C THR A 24 1.85 13.70 -10.72
N ILE A 25 2.42 13.11 -9.66
CA ILE A 25 2.88 13.85 -8.47
C ILE A 25 4.35 14.30 -8.57
N ASN A 26 4.98 14.24 -9.75
CA ASN A 26 6.36 14.66 -10.00
C ASN A 26 7.41 14.00 -9.09
N VAL A 27 7.34 12.67 -8.89
CA VAL A 27 8.39 11.91 -8.20
C VAL A 27 9.73 12.03 -8.95
N PRO A 28 10.87 12.27 -8.27
CA PRO A 28 12.17 12.34 -8.93
C PRO A 28 12.52 11.03 -9.65
N HIS A 29 13.04 11.12 -10.88
CA HIS A 29 13.34 9.97 -11.74
C HIS A 29 14.16 8.87 -11.06
N ARG A 30 15.11 9.24 -10.19
CA ARG A 30 15.96 8.30 -9.44
C ARG A 30 15.19 7.40 -8.46
N ALA A 31 13.97 7.79 -8.08
CA ALA A 31 13.10 7.10 -7.13
C ALA A 31 11.91 6.40 -7.82
N LEU A 32 11.60 6.77 -9.07
CA LEU A 32 10.43 6.33 -9.82
C LEU A 32 10.32 4.80 -9.92
N ASN A 33 11.41 4.12 -10.29
CA ASN A 33 11.41 2.67 -10.44
C ASN A 33 11.17 1.95 -9.10
N LEU A 34 11.76 2.46 -8.00
CA LEU A 34 11.53 1.89 -6.67
C LEU A 34 10.10 2.14 -6.17
N ALA A 35 9.48 3.28 -6.54
CA ALA A 35 8.08 3.53 -6.23
C ALA A 35 7.16 2.54 -6.98
N GLY A 36 7.45 2.25 -8.26
CA GLY A 36 6.74 1.22 -9.03
C GLY A 36 6.88 -0.18 -8.42
N ILE A 37 8.12 -0.60 -8.12
CA ILE A 37 8.39 -1.91 -7.49
C ILE A 37 7.67 -2.03 -6.14
N ASN A 38 7.64 -0.96 -5.35
CA ASN A 38 6.92 -0.92 -4.09
C ASN A 38 5.41 -1.19 -4.27
N GLY A 39 4.81 -0.57 -5.29
CA GLY A 39 3.41 -0.79 -5.67
C GLY A 39 3.13 -2.23 -6.10
N VAL A 40 4.00 -2.81 -6.92
CA VAL A 40 3.89 -4.21 -7.34
C VAL A 40 3.93 -5.14 -6.14
N ILE A 41 4.91 -4.99 -5.25
CA ILE A 41 5.03 -5.89 -4.10
C ILE A 41 3.82 -5.75 -3.17
N GLY A 42 3.38 -4.53 -2.90
CA GLY A 42 2.18 -4.27 -2.10
C GLY A 42 0.91 -4.89 -2.69
N TRP A 43 0.71 -4.71 -3.99
CA TRP A 43 -0.42 -5.28 -4.72
C TRP A 43 -0.38 -6.81 -4.73
N MET A 44 0.78 -7.41 -4.98
CA MET A 44 0.92 -8.87 -4.99
C MET A 44 0.65 -9.47 -3.63
N VAL A 45 1.11 -8.83 -2.53
CA VAL A 45 0.78 -9.26 -1.17
C VAL A 45 -0.73 -9.22 -0.93
N TYR A 46 -1.39 -8.13 -1.33
CA TYR A 46 -2.85 -8.04 -1.28
C TYR A 46 -3.52 -9.14 -2.11
N TRP A 47 -3.07 -9.36 -3.33
CA TRP A 47 -3.69 -10.32 -4.25
C TRP A 47 -3.57 -11.75 -3.75
N PHE A 48 -2.39 -12.14 -3.24
CA PHE A 48 -2.20 -13.46 -2.63
C PHE A 48 -3.03 -13.63 -1.36
N ALA A 49 -3.07 -12.64 -0.48
CA ALA A 49 -3.90 -12.68 0.73
C ALA A 49 -5.40 -12.78 0.40
N ALA A 50 -5.85 -12.03 -0.62
CA ALA A 50 -7.22 -12.06 -1.08
C ALA A 50 -7.59 -13.43 -1.65
N ARG A 51 -6.68 -14.04 -2.43
CA ARG A 51 -6.87 -15.39 -2.99
C ARG A 51 -6.84 -16.49 -1.93
N ALA A 52 -6.12 -16.29 -0.83
CA ALA A 52 -6.11 -17.18 0.33
C ALA A 52 -7.39 -17.06 1.19
N GLY A 53 -8.36 -16.20 0.82
CA GLY A 53 -9.62 -16.07 1.55
C GLY A 53 -9.54 -15.23 2.82
N MET A 54 -8.46 -14.46 3.02
CA MET A 54 -8.26 -13.62 4.22
C MET A 54 -9.22 -12.42 4.33
N GLY A 55 -10.09 -12.21 3.33
CA GLY A 55 -11.02 -11.09 3.27
C GLY A 55 -10.35 -9.76 2.87
N ARG A 56 -11.17 -8.79 2.47
CA ARG A 56 -10.68 -7.51 1.90
C ARG A 56 -9.92 -6.65 2.90
N MET A 57 -10.35 -6.66 4.17
CA MET A 57 -9.75 -5.88 5.25
C MET A 57 -8.32 -6.35 5.52
N LEU A 58 -8.14 -7.64 5.84
CA LEU A 58 -6.83 -8.18 6.18
C LEU A 58 -5.87 -8.14 4.98
N SER A 59 -6.37 -8.43 3.77
CA SER A 59 -5.56 -8.37 2.54
C SER A 59 -5.01 -6.97 2.29
N ASN A 60 -5.85 -5.93 2.45
CA ASN A 60 -5.39 -4.54 2.28
C ASN A 60 -4.45 -4.10 3.40
N LEU A 61 -4.70 -4.52 4.63
CA LEU A 61 -3.80 -4.27 5.76
C LEU A 61 -2.41 -4.85 5.49
N MET A 62 -2.33 -6.11 5.05
CA MET A 62 -1.06 -6.77 4.72
C MET A 62 -0.32 -6.09 3.57
N GLY A 63 -1.04 -5.74 2.48
CA GLY A 63 -0.46 -5.01 1.36
C GLY A 63 0.10 -3.64 1.79
N ALA A 64 -0.69 -2.87 2.53
CA ALA A 64 -0.28 -1.55 3.04
C ALA A 64 0.87 -1.62 4.05
N PHE A 65 0.89 -2.65 4.90
CA PHE A 65 1.96 -2.90 5.85
C PHE A 65 3.30 -3.14 5.13
N VAL A 66 3.30 -4.00 4.11
CA VAL A 66 4.50 -4.27 3.31
C VAL A 66 4.96 -3.04 2.55
N ILE A 67 4.04 -2.28 1.95
CA ILE A 67 4.35 -0.99 1.30
C ILE A 67 5.03 -0.05 2.29
N GLY A 68 4.52 0.08 3.51
CA GLY A 68 5.09 0.97 4.51
C GLY A 68 6.53 0.58 4.90
N ILE A 69 6.77 -0.71 5.12
CA ILE A 69 8.13 -1.24 5.41
C ILE A 69 9.08 -0.94 4.25
N LEU A 70 8.69 -1.27 3.02
CA LEU A 70 9.54 -1.07 1.85
C LEU A 70 9.80 0.42 1.57
N SER A 71 8.80 1.27 1.78
CA SER A 71 8.95 2.74 1.66
C SER A 71 9.99 3.27 2.64
N LEU A 72 10.03 2.75 3.87
CA LEU A 72 11.04 3.12 4.87
C LEU A 72 12.45 2.64 4.48
N VAL A 73 12.56 1.48 3.82
CA VAL A 73 13.84 0.98 3.31
C VAL A 73 14.31 1.79 2.10
N PHE A 74 13.42 2.08 1.15
CA PHE A 74 13.76 2.80 -0.08
C PHE A 74 14.04 4.28 0.16
N SER A 75 13.33 4.93 1.09
CA SER A 75 13.59 6.31 1.52
C SER A 75 15.02 6.51 2.02
N ARG A 76 15.52 5.58 2.84
CA ARG A 76 16.90 5.60 3.33
C ARG A 76 17.92 5.36 2.22
N ARG A 77 17.64 4.43 1.30
CA ARG A 77 18.53 4.15 0.16
C ARG A 77 18.64 5.32 -0.81
N LYS A 78 17.53 5.97 -1.15
CA LYS A 78 17.50 7.06 -2.14
C LYS A 78 17.57 8.46 -1.54
N LYS A 79 17.63 8.58 -0.20
CA LYS A 79 17.64 9.85 0.54
C LYS A 79 16.47 10.74 0.09
N CYS A 80 15.28 10.16 0.03
CA CYS A 80 14.04 10.83 -0.35
C CYS A 80 13.00 10.60 0.76
N PRO A 81 12.02 11.50 0.93
CA PRO A 81 10.92 11.29 1.88
C PRO A 81 10.20 9.96 1.65
N VAL A 82 9.69 9.33 2.71
CA VAL A 82 8.94 8.06 2.64
C VAL A 82 7.71 8.19 1.74
N THR A 83 7.10 9.37 1.72
CA THR A 83 5.92 9.70 0.93
C THR A 83 6.13 9.53 -0.57
N VAL A 84 7.36 9.72 -1.06
CA VAL A 84 7.74 9.52 -2.47
C VAL A 84 7.51 8.06 -2.90
N PHE A 85 7.59 7.11 -1.97
CA PHE A 85 7.42 5.69 -2.25
C PHE A 85 6.04 5.17 -1.83
N ASN A 86 5.48 5.64 -0.71
CA ASN A 86 4.22 5.07 -0.22
C ASN A 86 3.00 5.55 -1.01
N ILE A 87 2.91 6.84 -1.38
CA ILE A 87 1.71 7.38 -2.03
C ILE A 87 1.47 6.70 -3.38
N PRO A 88 2.46 6.62 -4.30
CA PRO A 88 2.23 5.96 -5.59
C PRO A 88 2.01 4.45 -5.46
N ALA A 89 2.62 3.80 -4.46
CA ALA A 89 2.47 2.37 -4.24
C ALA A 89 1.08 1.99 -3.70
N LEU A 90 0.38 2.90 -3.02
CA LEU A 90 -0.96 2.65 -2.47
C LEU A 90 -2.07 2.72 -3.52
N VAL A 91 -1.83 3.40 -4.64
CA VAL A 91 -2.80 3.63 -5.72
C VAL A 91 -3.59 2.38 -6.13
N PRO A 92 -2.96 1.22 -6.40
CA PRO A 92 -3.71 0.01 -6.75
C PRO A 92 -4.60 -0.53 -5.61
N LEU A 93 -4.28 -0.26 -4.34
CA LEU A 93 -5.04 -0.72 -3.17
C LEU A 93 -6.23 0.18 -2.82
N VAL A 94 -6.17 1.46 -3.22
CA VAL A 94 -7.19 2.45 -2.84
C VAL A 94 -8.54 2.10 -3.49
N PRO A 95 -9.64 2.06 -2.72
CA PRO A 95 -10.96 1.69 -3.23
C PRO A 95 -11.63 2.84 -4.00
N GLY A 96 -11.05 3.24 -5.14
CA GLY A 96 -11.55 4.35 -5.95
C GLY A 96 -12.90 4.08 -6.62
N VAL A 97 -13.09 2.88 -7.20
CA VAL A 97 -14.36 2.51 -7.84
C VAL A 97 -15.52 2.46 -6.82
N PRO A 98 -15.39 1.78 -5.66
CA PRO A 98 -16.41 1.85 -4.61
C PRO A 98 -16.68 3.29 -4.11
N ALA A 99 -15.65 4.15 -4.04
CA ALA A 99 -15.85 5.55 -3.64
C ALA A 99 -16.68 6.33 -4.65
N TYR A 100 -16.39 6.19 -5.94
CA TYR A 100 -17.20 6.78 -7.00
C TYR A 100 -18.65 6.23 -6.98
N GLN A 101 -18.82 4.93 -6.79
CA GLN A 101 -20.13 4.30 -6.70
C GLN A 101 -20.94 4.82 -5.51
N ALA A 102 -20.32 5.00 -4.34
CA ALA A 102 -20.99 5.55 -3.16
C ALA A 102 -21.57 6.94 -3.43
N VAL A 103 -20.76 7.85 -3.99
CA VAL A 103 -21.20 9.21 -4.33
C VAL A 103 -22.29 9.18 -5.40
N ARG A 104 -22.11 8.37 -6.46
CA ARG A 104 -23.10 8.24 -7.54
C ARG A 104 -24.44 7.72 -7.04
N ALA A 105 -24.44 6.69 -6.19
CA ALA A 105 -25.66 6.13 -5.62
C ALA A 105 -26.39 7.15 -4.72
N LEU A 106 -25.63 7.90 -3.93
CA LEU A 106 -26.17 8.96 -3.07
C LEU A 106 -26.87 10.06 -3.89
N VAL A 107 -26.23 10.52 -4.97
CA VAL A 107 -26.80 11.55 -5.87
C VAL A 107 -28.05 11.03 -6.58
N ASN A 108 -28.10 9.74 -6.91
CA ASN A 108 -29.26 9.11 -7.55
C ASN A 108 -30.39 8.75 -6.58
N GLY A 109 -30.27 9.06 -5.29
CA GLY A 109 -31.27 8.74 -4.26
C GLY A 109 -31.33 7.26 -3.87
N ASN A 110 -30.37 6.45 -4.32
CA ASN A 110 -30.28 5.04 -3.93
C ASN A 110 -29.44 4.90 -2.66
N THR A 111 -30.10 5.05 -1.51
CA THR A 111 -29.47 5.10 -0.19
C THR A 111 -28.83 3.78 0.23
N PHE A 112 -29.43 2.64 -0.14
CA PHE A 112 -28.92 1.32 0.21
C PHE A 112 -27.56 1.02 -0.45
N ASP A 113 -27.46 1.27 -1.77
CA ASP A 113 -26.19 1.06 -2.47
C ASP A 113 -25.13 2.10 -2.04
N ALA A 114 -25.55 3.32 -1.71
CA ALA A 114 -24.66 4.35 -1.20
C ALA A 114 -24.04 3.93 0.15
N GLU A 115 -24.85 3.45 1.09
CA GLU A 115 -24.39 3.02 2.41
C GLU A 115 -23.42 1.85 2.32
N THR A 116 -23.76 0.81 1.55
CA THR A 116 -22.91 -0.38 1.41
C THR A 116 -21.56 -0.06 0.75
N ALA A 117 -21.55 0.77 -0.29
CA ALA A 117 -20.32 1.22 -0.94
C ALA A 117 -19.48 2.11 -0.02
N PHE A 118 -20.12 3.02 0.73
CA PHE A 118 -19.45 3.89 1.70
C PHE A 118 -18.79 3.08 2.82
N LEU A 119 -19.50 2.14 3.43
CA LEU A 119 -18.94 1.26 4.48
C LEU A 119 -17.74 0.46 3.94
N ARG A 120 -17.82 -0.02 2.70
CA ARG A 120 -16.72 -0.75 2.07
C ARG A 120 -15.49 0.14 1.89
N VAL A 121 -15.66 1.38 1.47
CA VAL A 121 -14.56 2.36 1.35
C VAL A 121 -13.96 2.66 2.72
N ALA A 122 -14.80 2.91 3.73
CA ALA A 122 -14.37 3.21 5.08
C ALA A 122 -13.52 2.07 5.67
N ILE A 123 -14.02 0.83 5.63
CA ILE A 123 -13.31 -0.35 6.15
C ILE A 123 -11.96 -0.53 5.45
N VAL A 124 -11.92 -0.46 4.13
CA VAL A 124 -10.67 -0.63 3.37
C VAL A 124 -9.68 0.49 3.67
N THR A 125 -10.13 1.73 3.72
CA THR A 125 -9.25 2.88 3.98
C THR A 125 -8.68 2.84 5.40
N CYS A 126 -9.50 2.48 6.39
CA CYS A 126 -9.05 2.23 7.76
C CYS A 126 -8.02 1.08 7.81
N SER A 127 -8.26 0.00 7.05
CA SER A 127 -7.32 -1.13 6.97
C SER A 127 -5.96 -0.72 6.42
N ILE A 128 -5.95 0.10 5.36
CA ILE A 128 -4.72 0.64 4.76
C ILE A 128 -4.00 1.55 5.76
N ALA A 129 -4.71 2.47 6.41
CA ALA A 129 -4.16 3.37 7.40
C ALA A 129 -3.51 2.60 8.58
N LEU A 130 -4.20 1.58 9.10
CA LEU A 130 -3.68 0.70 10.13
C LEU A 130 -2.43 -0.06 9.65
N GLY A 131 -2.44 -0.60 8.42
CA GLY A 131 -1.28 -1.27 7.85
C GLY A 131 -0.04 -0.38 7.81
N ILE A 132 -0.18 0.87 7.35
CA ILE A 132 0.92 1.84 7.33
C ILE A 132 1.38 2.19 8.75
N LEU A 133 0.46 2.44 9.68
CA LEU A 133 0.80 2.74 11.08
C LEU A 133 1.58 1.59 11.73
N LEU A 134 1.13 0.35 11.55
CA LEU A 134 1.82 -0.82 12.06
C LEU A 134 3.22 -0.96 11.44
N SER A 135 3.37 -0.63 10.16
CA SER A 135 4.66 -0.68 9.48
C SER A 135 5.69 0.28 10.11
N THR A 136 5.27 1.50 10.46
CA THR A 136 6.14 2.50 11.07
C THR A 136 6.53 2.06 12.48
N MET A 137 5.56 1.57 13.27
CA MET A 137 5.83 1.05 14.62
C MET A 137 6.79 -0.14 14.60
N PHE A 138 6.59 -1.08 13.68
CA PHE A 138 7.44 -2.27 13.55
C PHE A 138 8.90 -1.89 13.23
N VAL A 139 9.08 -0.98 12.28
CA VAL A 139 10.41 -0.52 11.87
C VAL A 139 11.10 0.29 12.97
N GLU A 140 10.38 1.20 13.63
CA GLU A 140 10.91 1.98 14.75
C GLU A 140 11.34 1.10 15.92
N MET A 141 10.52 0.10 16.28
CA MET A 141 10.84 -0.88 17.31
C MET A 141 12.13 -1.64 16.95
N PHE A 142 12.26 -2.11 15.71
CA PHE A 142 13.46 -2.80 15.24
C PHE A 142 14.72 -1.93 15.36
N TYR A 143 14.64 -0.65 14.97
CA TYR A 143 15.78 0.26 15.10
C TYR A 143 16.10 0.62 16.56
N ARG A 144 15.09 0.80 17.42
CA ARG A 144 15.28 1.08 18.86
C ARG A 144 15.99 -0.08 19.55
N ILE A 145 15.59 -1.32 19.27
CA ILE A 145 16.24 -2.53 19.80
C ILE A 145 17.69 -2.60 19.33
N LYS A 146 17.94 -2.44 18.02
CA LYS A 146 19.31 -2.49 17.48
C LYS A 146 20.22 -1.42 18.11
N LYS A 147 19.70 -0.20 18.33
CA LYS A 147 20.45 0.88 19.00
C LYS A 147 20.79 0.53 20.45
N PHE A 148 19.84 -0.07 21.18
CA PHE A 148 20.03 -0.51 22.57
C PHE A 148 21.13 -1.57 22.68
N TYR A 149 21.12 -2.60 21.83
CA TYR A 149 22.17 -3.63 21.80
C TYR A 149 23.55 -3.05 21.44
N ARG A 150 23.62 -2.13 20.47
CA ARG A 150 24.88 -1.48 20.08
C ARG A 150 25.47 -0.57 21.16
N GLN A 151 24.63 -0.01 22.03
CA GLN A 151 25.07 0.78 23.19
C GLN A 151 25.56 -0.11 24.33
N LYS A 152 24.94 -1.28 24.55
CA LYS A 152 25.39 -2.25 25.55
C LYS A 152 26.75 -2.84 25.19
N GLN A 153 27.01 -3.10 23.92
CA GLN A 153 28.31 -3.62 23.42
C GLN A 153 29.44 -2.57 23.42
N LYS A 154 29.15 -1.27 23.52
CA LYS A 154 30.17 -0.21 23.66
C LYS A 154 30.51 0.12 25.12
N ARG A 155 29.79 -0.45 26.09
CA ARG A 155 30.01 -0.25 27.53
C ARG A 155 30.71 -1.44 28.21
N VAL A 156 31.07 -2.46 27.44
CA VAL A 156 31.94 -3.58 27.81
C VAL A 156 33.23 -3.42 27.02
#